data_AF-A0A944BY86-F1
#
_entry.id   AF-A0A944BY86-F1
#
_cell.length_a   1.000
_cell.length_b   1.000
_cell.length_c   1.000
_cell.angle_alpha   90.00
_cell.angle_beta   90.00
_cell.angle_gamma   90.00
#
_symmetry.space_group_name_H-M   'P 1'
#
loop_
_entity.id
_entity.type
_entity.pdbx_description
1 polymer ?
#
loop_
_entity_poly.entity_id
_entity_poly.type
_entity_poly.pdbx_seq_one_letter_code
_entity_poly.pdbx_strand_id
1 'polypeptide(L)' 'PGIVSVKSLSAQGKAKTSLKLDIPGVVYYNGYKYKVGVIDRDAFKGQSYFSVVQIRYIINRIWQSAFENFTSLTTVYMPS' A
#
# COMPACT_ATOMS: atom_id res chain seq x y z
N PRO A 1 -7.49 38.39 -13.44
CA PRO A 1 -6.86 37.18 -12.85
C PRO A 1 -7.84 36.45 -11.94
N GLY A 2 -8.29 35.24 -12.32
CA GLY A 2 -9.25 34.46 -11.54
C GLY A 2 -8.57 33.74 -10.38
N ILE A 3 -9.15 33.84 -9.17
CA ILE A 3 -8.70 33.12 -7.97
C ILE A 3 -9.31 31.71 -8.00
N VAL A 4 -8.47 30.69 -7.80
CA VAL A 4 -8.89 29.29 -7.69
C VAL A 4 -8.89 28.89 -6.22
N SER A 5 -9.96 28.25 -5.76
CA SER A 5 -10.08 27.73 -4.38
C SER A 5 -9.82 26.22 -4.37
N VAL A 6 -8.81 25.77 -3.62
CA VAL A 6 -8.56 24.33 -3.41
C VAL A 6 -9.39 23.87 -2.21
N LYS A 7 -10.56 23.27 -2.46
CA LYS A 7 -11.34 22.57 -1.44
C LYS A 7 -10.80 21.14 -1.31
N SER A 8 -9.77 21.01 -0.47
CA SER A 8 -9.12 19.75 -0.07
C SER A 8 -8.33 19.01 -1.16
N LEU A 9 -7.45 18.09 -0.75
CA LEU A 9 -6.82 17.09 -1.61
C LEU A 9 -7.90 16.15 -2.18
N SER A 10 -8.67 16.60 -3.17
CA SER A 10 -9.09 15.64 -4.20
C SER A 10 -7.85 15.48 -5.07
N ALA A 11 -7.33 14.26 -5.16
CA ALA A 11 -6.22 13.93 -6.04
C ALA A 11 -6.46 14.56 -7.41
N GLN A 12 -5.74 15.63 -7.73
CA GLN A 12 -5.84 16.32 -9.01
C GLN A 12 -5.29 15.38 -10.08
N GLY A 13 -6.16 14.50 -10.59
CA GLY A 13 -5.89 13.59 -11.71
C GLY A 13 -5.94 12.09 -11.43
N LYS A 14 -6.26 11.61 -10.22
CA LYS A 14 -6.63 10.21 -10.02
C LYS A 14 -7.96 10.13 -9.29
N ALA A 15 -8.96 9.55 -9.94
CA ALA A 15 -10.16 9.12 -9.25
C ALA A 15 -9.76 8.36 -7.98
N LYS A 16 -10.56 8.51 -6.91
CA LYS A 16 -10.43 7.80 -5.61
C LYS A 16 -10.37 6.26 -5.76
N THR A 17 -10.49 5.75 -6.98
CA THR A 17 -10.56 4.35 -7.39
C THR A 17 -9.22 3.60 -7.46
N SER A 18 -8.04 4.20 -7.27
CA SER A 18 -6.81 3.38 -7.23
C SER A 18 -5.62 4.01 -6.50
N LEU A 19 -5.72 4.13 -5.17
CA LEU A 19 -4.52 4.32 -4.35
C LEU A 19 -3.85 2.96 -4.18
N LYS A 20 -2.57 2.91 -4.55
CA LYS A 20 -1.76 1.69 -4.57
C LYS A 20 -0.79 1.68 -3.40
N LEU A 21 -0.85 0.61 -2.60
CA LEU A 21 0.16 0.24 -1.62
C LEU A 21 1.24 -0.58 -2.32
N ASP A 22 2.44 -0.03 -2.42
CA ASP A 22 3.60 -0.69 -3.02
C ASP A 22 4.50 -1.27 -1.93
N ILE A 23 4.62 -2.60 -1.87
CA ILE A 23 5.46 -3.28 -0.89
C ILE A 23 6.82 -3.55 -1.56
N PRO A 24 7.88 -2.82 -1.16
CA PRO A 24 9.20 -3.01 -1.74
C PRO A 24 9.78 -4.35 -1.27
N GLY A 25 10.66 -4.95 -2.07
CA GLY A 25 11.39 -6.15 -1.65
C GLY A 25 12.59 -5.84 -0.76
N VAL A 26 12.97 -4.57 -0.67
CA VAL A 26 14.11 -4.10 0.09
C VAL A 26 13.82 -2.72 0.64
N VAL A 27 14.23 -2.48 1.88
CA VAL A 27 14.26 -1.15 2.50
C VAL A 27 15.69 -0.80 2.94
N TYR A 28 15.99 0.49 2.97
CA TYR A 28 17.24 1.00 3.53
C TYR A 28 16.95 1.61 4.90
N TYR A 29 17.70 1.19 5.90
CA TYR A 29 17.60 1.72 7.25
C TYR A 29 19.02 1.83 7.83
N ASN A 30 19.38 3.01 8.33
CA ASN A 30 20.72 3.30 8.87
C ASN A 30 21.89 2.88 7.96
N GLY A 31 21.76 3.07 6.65
CA GLY A 31 22.79 2.70 5.67
C GLY A 31 22.87 1.21 5.33
N TYR A 32 22.08 0.37 6.00
CA TYR A 32 22.00 -1.06 5.72
C TYR A 32 20.77 -1.41 4.87
N LYS A 33 20.94 -2.47 4.07
CA LYS A 33 19.93 -2.98 3.15
C LYS A 33 19.22 -4.17 3.80
N TYR A 34 17.90 -4.09 3.94
CA TYR A 34 17.08 -5.15 4.54
C TYR A 34 16.10 -5.70 3.52
N LYS A 35 16.09 -7.02 3.34
CA LYS A 35 15.09 -7.70 2.51
C LYS A 35 13.74 -7.74 3.25
N VAL A 36 12.68 -7.32 2.59
CA VAL A 36 11.31 -7.50 3.07
C VAL A 36 10.93 -8.96 2.82
N GLY A 37 10.97 -9.77 3.87
CA GLY A 37 10.70 -11.20 3.81
C GLY A 37 9.34 -11.62 4.37
N VAL A 38 8.71 -10.76 5.18
CA VAL A 38 7.52 -11.10 5.96
C VAL A 38 6.56 -9.91 6.02
N ILE A 39 5.27 -10.16 5.88
CA ILE A 39 4.21 -9.22 6.28
C ILE A 39 3.66 -9.71 7.62
N ASP A 40 3.82 -8.89 8.66
CA ASP A 40 3.51 -9.26 10.04
C ASP A 40 2.00 -9.27 10.33
N ARG A 41 1.63 -9.82 11.49
CA ARG A 41 0.25 -9.86 11.97
C ARG A 41 -0.30 -8.43 12.04
N ASP A 42 -1.53 -8.25 11.56
CA ASP A 42 -2.25 -6.98 11.55
C ASP A 42 -1.57 -5.80 10.80
N ALA A 43 -0.50 -6.04 10.02
CA ALA A 43 0.31 -4.97 9.40
C ALA A 43 -0.49 -3.93 8.58
N PHE A 44 -1.54 -4.38 7.89
CA PHE A 44 -2.44 -3.53 7.10
C PHE A 44 -3.90 -3.70 7.55
N LYS A 45 -4.13 -4.07 8.81
CA LYS A 45 -5.48 -4.25 9.35
C LYS A 45 -6.26 -2.94 9.39
N GLY A 46 -7.53 -2.99 9.00
CA GLY A 46 -8.45 -1.84 9.05
C GLY A 46 -8.17 -0.75 8.03
N GLN A 47 -7.30 -1.00 7.05
CA GLN A 47 -6.98 -0.01 6.01
C GLN A 47 -8.18 0.21 5.07
N SER A 48 -8.47 1.47 4.78
CA SER A 48 -9.59 1.88 3.90
C SER A 48 -9.18 2.87 2.81
N TYR A 49 -7.88 3.17 2.74
CA TYR A 49 -7.33 4.15 1.81
C TYR A 49 -6.89 3.54 0.49
N PHE A 50 -6.27 2.35 0.51
CA PHE A 50 -5.71 1.73 -0.70
C PHE A 50 -6.66 0.70 -1.29
N SER A 51 -6.81 0.67 -2.60
CA SER A 51 -7.58 -0.37 -3.29
C SER A 51 -6.71 -1.41 -3.99
N VAL A 52 -5.42 -1.11 -4.16
CA VAL A 52 -4.48 -2.02 -4.81
C VAL A 52 -3.28 -2.26 -3.90
N VAL A 53 -2.92 -3.52 -3.68
CA VAL A 53 -1.65 -3.91 -3.06
C VAL A 53 -0.77 -4.53 -4.14
N GLN A 54 0.46 -4.06 -4.26
CA GLN A 54 1.44 -4.66 -5.15
C GLN A 54 2.64 -5.17 -4.36
N ILE A 55 2.80 -6.49 -4.38
CA ILE A 55 3.94 -7.20 -3.80
C ILE A 55 4.89 -7.49 -4.95
N ARG A 56 5.99 -6.74 -5.02
CA ARG A 56 6.92 -6.83 -6.17
C ARG A 56 7.92 -7.98 -6.07
N TYR A 57 8.11 -8.55 -4.89
CA TYR A 57 9.15 -9.52 -4.61
C TYR A 57 8.62 -10.64 -3.74
N ILE A 58 9.29 -11.80 -3.78
CA ILE A 58 8.91 -12.98 -3.01
C ILE A 58 8.93 -12.64 -1.51
N ILE A 59 7.75 -12.71 -0.89
CA ILE A 59 7.54 -12.65 0.55
C ILE A 59 7.37 -14.08 1.05
N ASN A 60 8.20 -14.48 2.01
CA ASN A 60 8.23 -15.84 2.52
C ASN A 60 7.01 -16.15 3.40
N ARG A 61 6.42 -15.12 4.04
CA ARG A 61 5.30 -15.30 4.95
C ARG A 61 4.41 -14.07 5.03
N ILE A 62 3.11 -14.30 4.99
CA ILE A 62 2.09 -13.32 5.37
C ILE A 62 1.40 -13.89 6.60
N TRP A 63 1.46 -13.18 7.72
CA TRP A 63 0.86 -13.64 8.98
C TRP A 63 -0.65 -13.42 9.00
N GLN A 64 -1.30 -14.12 9.93
CA GLN A 64 -2.74 -13.99 10.20
C GLN A 64 -3.13 -12.51 10.32
N SER A 65 -4.30 -12.16 9.78
CA SER A 65 -4.89 -10.83 9.89
C SER A 65 -4.08 -9.68 9.30
N ALA A 66 -2.99 -9.94 8.59
CA ALA A 66 -2.17 -8.92 7.92
C ALA A 66 -2.99 -7.95 7.05
N PHE A 67 -4.08 -8.41 6.45
CA PHE A 67 -5.01 -7.61 5.63
C PHE A 67 -6.46 -7.69 6.14
N GLU A 68 -6.67 -7.97 7.44
CA GLU A 68 -8.02 -8.07 8.02
C GLU A 68 -8.73 -6.71 7.98
N ASN A 69 -10.04 -6.69 7.70
CA ASN A 69 -10.85 -5.46 7.61
C ASN A 69 -10.27 -4.41 6.64
N PHE A 70 -9.55 -4.83 5.59
CA PHE A 70 -9.05 -3.96 4.54
C PHE A 70 -10.18 -3.65 3.54
N THR A 71 -11.13 -2.81 3.95
CA THR A 71 -12.44 -2.65 3.29
C THR A 71 -12.40 -2.05 1.89
N SER A 72 -11.32 -1.34 1.56
CA SER A 72 -11.13 -0.73 0.23
C SER A 72 -10.36 -1.62 -0.74
N LEU A 73 -9.76 -2.73 -0.28
CA LEU A 73 -8.88 -3.57 -1.08
C LEU A 73 -9.65 -4.34 -2.15
N THR A 74 -9.35 -4.07 -3.42
CA THR A 74 -9.96 -4.74 -4.57
C THR A 74 -9.00 -5.68 -5.28
N THR A 75 -7.69 -5.41 -5.22
CA THR A 75 -6.71 -6.13 -6.03
C THR A 75 -5.40 -6.32 -5.28
N VAL A 76 -4.85 -7.53 -5.35
CA VAL A 76 -3.50 -7.85 -4.87
C VAL A 76 -2.70 -8.42 -6.04
N TYR A 77 -1.62 -7.75 -6.41
CA TYR A 77 -0.64 -8.27 -7.36
C TYR A 77 0.46 -9.00 -6.62
N MET A 78 0.65 -10.26 -6.97
CA MET A 78 1.72 -11.11 -6.46
C MET A 78 2.93 -11.08 -7.41
N PRO A 79 4.15 -11.35 -6.91
CA PRO A 79 5.31 -11.55 -7.76
C PRO A 79 5.11 -12.81 -8.62
N SER A 80 5.56 -12.75 -9.87
CA SER A 80 5.60 -13.88 -10.82
C SER A 80 6.72 -14.87 -10.50
#